data_AF-A0A1W1HFV2-F1
#
_entry.id   AF-A0A1W1HFV2-F1
#
_cell.length_a   1.000
_cell.length_b   1.000
_cell.length_c   1.000
_cell.angle_alpha   90.00
_cell.angle_beta   90.00
_cell.angle_gamma   90.00
#
_symmetry.space_group_name_H-M   'P 1'
#
loop_
_entity.id
_entity.type
_entity.pdbx_description
1 polymer ?
#
loop_
_entity_poly.entity_id
_entity_poly.type
_entity_poly.pdbx_seq_one_letter_code
_entity_poly.pdbx_strand_id
1 'polypeptide(L)'
;MKLSYPVTIKNYSGGQVGLFCVDVPEAVTAGNTPQEAIHNAEDALVVALSSYTDQQRDIPVPSKPVSGQQVVSVPPLAAMKLAVYQAMRTQGITLRQLSEQIGCNERQIRRLLDITYESKVSHVEAALSALSLRVAVDVEPIPFSALAFVS
;
A
#
# COMPACT_ATOMS: atom_id res chain seq x y z
N MET A 1 -7.10 8.97 2.31
CA MET A 1 -5.67 8.67 2.60
C MET A 1 -5.02 8.27 1.30
N LYS A 2 -3.95 8.96 0.88
CA LYS A 2 -3.19 8.63 -0.33
C LYS A 2 -1.86 8.04 0.11
N LEU A 3 -1.62 6.76 -0.22
CA LEU A 3 -0.37 6.07 0.08
C LEU A 3 0.49 6.00 -1.17
N SER A 4 1.26 7.05 -1.39
CA SER A 4 2.17 7.18 -2.52
C SER A 4 3.55 7.52 -1.98
N TYR A 5 4.47 6.57 -2.06
CA TYR A 5 5.78 6.66 -1.43
C TYR A 5 6.85 7.09 -2.44
N PRO A 6 7.72 8.04 -2.08
CA PRO A 6 8.85 8.41 -2.90
C PRO A 6 9.91 7.30 -2.87
N VAL A 7 10.44 6.99 -4.04
CA VAL A 7 11.45 5.95 -4.23
C VAL A 7 12.65 6.49 -5.00
N THR A 8 13.82 6.00 -4.61
CA THR A 8 15.09 6.35 -5.25
C THR A 8 15.54 5.20 -6.14
N ILE A 9 15.88 5.53 -7.39
CA ILE A 9 16.42 4.59 -8.36
C ILE A 9 17.95 4.65 -8.32
N LYS A 10 18.60 3.48 -8.31
CA LYS A 10 20.05 3.34 -8.40
C LYS A 10 20.42 2.39 -9.53
N ASN A 11 21.23 2.89 -10.46
CA ASN A 11 21.80 2.09 -11.54
C ASN A 11 23.13 1.45 -11.08
N TYR A 12 23.29 0.16 -11.33
CA TYR A 12 24.49 -0.60 -11.01
C TYR A 12 25.33 -0.84 -12.26
N SER A 13 26.64 -1.00 -12.10
CA SER A 13 27.59 -1.20 -13.21
C SER A 13 27.31 -2.45 -14.07
N GLY A 14 26.59 -3.44 -13.52
CA GLY A 14 26.15 -4.65 -14.22
C GLY A 14 24.84 -4.50 -15.00
N GLY A 15 24.28 -3.28 -15.12
CA GLY A 15 23.01 -3.02 -15.82
C GLY A 15 21.76 -3.23 -14.97
N GLN A 16 21.87 -3.81 -13.77
CA GLN A 16 20.76 -3.91 -12.81
C GLN A 16 20.34 -2.53 -12.32
N VAL A 17 19.04 -2.36 -12.11
CA VAL A 17 18.42 -1.15 -11.54
C VAL A 17 17.77 -1.52 -10.22
N GLY A 18 18.22 -0.91 -9.12
CA GLY A 18 17.62 -1.09 -7.79
C GLY A 18 16.72 0.07 -7.40
N LEU A 19 15.72 -0.21 -6.58
CA LEU A 19 14.76 0.76 -6.08
C LEU A 19 14.64 0.65 -4.56
N PHE A 20 14.66 1.81 -3.91
CA PHE A 20 14.67 1.95 -2.45
C PHE A 20 13.63 2.96 -1.98
N CYS A 21 12.83 2.59 -1.00
CA CYS A 21 11.92 3.49 -0.29
C CYS A 21 12.50 3.86 1.08
N VAL A 22 12.67 5.16 1.35
CA VAL A 22 13.20 5.61 2.65
C VAL A 22 12.15 5.47 3.76
N ASP A 23 10.88 5.69 3.43
CA ASP A 23 9.78 5.62 4.39
C ASP A 23 9.42 4.16 4.75
N VAL A 24 9.69 3.23 3.83
CA VAL A 24 9.48 1.79 4.01
C VAL A 24 10.78 1.06 3.63
N PRO A 25 11.79 1.04 4.52
CA PRO A 25 13.12 0.49 4.21
C PRO A 25 13.12 -0.98 3.82
N GLU A 26 12.10 -1.74 4.21
CA GLU A 26 11.89 -3.14 3.84
C GLU A 26 11.44 -3.30 2.37
N ALA A 27 10.93 -2.24 1.73
CA ALA A 27 10.54 -2.22 0.32
C ALA A 27 11.77 -1.99 -0.58
N VAL A 28 12.54 -3.05 -0.77
CA VAL A 28 13.72 -3.09 -1.65
C VAL A 28 13.48 -4.06 -2.80
N THR A 29 13.72 -3.61 -4.02
CA THR A 29 13.59 -4.45 -5.21
C THR A 29 14.61 -4.08 -6.28
N ALA A 30 14.72 -4.91 -7.30
CA ALA A 30 15.55 -4.65 -8.47
C ALA A 30 14.87 -5.18 -9.75
N GLY A 31 15.32 -4.66 -10.88
CA GLY A 31 14.96 -5.13 -12.21
C GLY A 31 16.15 -4.98 -13.18
N ASN A 32 16.03 -5.57 -14.36
CA ASN A 32 17.00 -5.42 -15.43
C ASN A 32 16.82 -4.11 -16.20
N THR A 33 15.68 -3.45 -16.01
CA THR A 33 15.34 -2.14 -16.58
C THR A 33 14.70 -1.26 -15.51
N PRO A 34 14.70 0.08 -15.66
CA PRO A 34 13.95 0.98 -14.79
C PRO A 34 12.46 0.61 -14.68
N GLN A 35 11.87 0.11 -15.77
CA GLN A 35 10.47 -0.33 -15.86
C GLN A 35 10.19 -1.51 -14.98
N GLU A 36 11.00 -2.54 -15.11
CA GLU A 36 10.89 -3.75 -14.32
C GLU A 36 11.09 -3.43 -12.84
N ALA A 37 12.08 -2.58 -12.53
CA ALA A 37 12.33 -2.15 -11.15
C ALA A 37 11.15 -1.39 -10.54
N ILE A 38 10.50 -0.50 -11.30
CA ILE A 38 9.30 0.24 -10.85
C ILE A 38 8.11 -0.69 -10.69
N HIS A 39 7.88 -1.59 -11.66
CA HIS A 39 6.79 -2.57 -11.60
C HIS A 39 6.94 -3.46 -10.35
N ASN A 40 8.14 -3.98 -10.12
CA ASN A 40 8.44 -4.80 -8.96
C ASN A 40 8.35 -4.01 -7.64
N ALA A 41 8.41 -2.67 -7.67
CA ALA A 41 8.39 -1.85 -6.47
C ALA A 41 7.00 -1.71 -5.87
N GLU A 42 5.96 -1.75 -6.70
CA GLU A 42 4.58 -1.78 -6.21
C GLU A 42 4.34 -3.04 -5.36
N ASP A 43 4.71 -4.21 -5.90
CA ASP A 43 4.63 -5.49 -5.19
C ASP A 43 5.52 -5.51 -3.94
N ALA A 44 6.76 -5.07 -4.06
CA ALA A 44 7.68 -5.00 -2.92
C ALA A 44 7.14 -4.09 -1.80
N LEU A 45 6.50 -2.98 -2.16
CA LEU A 45 5.87 -2.07 -1.21
C LEU A 45 4.67 -2.73 -0.51
N VAL A 46 3.82 -3.46 -1.25
CA VAL A 46 2.70 -4.21 -0.67
C VAL A 46 3.19 -5.28 0.30
N VAL A 47 4.20 -6.07 -0.09
CA VAL A 47 4.80 -7.11 0.77
C VAL A 47 5.47 -6.51 2.01
N ALA A 48 6.17 -5.38 1.85
CA ALA A 48 6.74 -4.69 2.98
C ALA A 48 5.64 -4.22 3.95
N LEU A 49 4.60 -3.54 3.46
CA LEU A 49 3.50 -3.03 4.28
C LEU A 49 2.66 -4.15 4.92
N SER A 50 2.53 -5.32 4.30
CA SER A 50 1.85 -6.46 4.94
C SER A 50 2.60 -6.93 6.18
N SER A 51 3.94 -6.86 6.15
CA SER A 51 4.76 -7.16 7.33
C SER A 51 4.49 -6.18 8.48
N TYR A 52 4.14 -4.92 8.20
CA TYR A 52 3.76 -3.96 9.24
C TYR A 52 2.40 -4.33 9.86
N THR A 53 1.43 -4.75 9.06
CA THR A 53 0.14 -5.21 9.59
C THR A 53 0.31 -6.47 10.44
N ASP A 54 1.13 -7.42 9.99
CA ASP A 54 1.41 -8.68 10.71
C ASP A 54 2.12 -8.43 12.05
N GLN A 55 3.07 -7.50 12.08
CA GLN A 55 3.83 -7.12 13.27
C GLN A 55 3.10 -6.11 14.17
N GLN A 56 1.85 -5.76 13.84
CA GLN A 56 1.08 -4.76 14.58
C GLN A 56 1.80 -3.39 14.70
N ARG A 57 2.51 -2.98 13.63
CA ARG A 57 3.24 -1.70 13.54
C ARG A 57 2.38 -0.62 12.91
N ASP A 58 2.65 0.63 13.25
CA ASP A 58 2.02 1.75 12.56
C ASP A 58 2.51 1.83 11.12
N ILE A 59 1.59 2.12 10.20
CA ILE A 59 1.89 2.27 8.78
C ILE A 59 2.68 3.57 8.57
N PRO A 60 3.87 3.52 7.92
CA PRO A 60 4.66 4.71 7.67
C PRO A 60 3.88 5.77 6.90
N VAL A 61 4.08 7.04 7.26
CA VAL A 61 3.49 8.14 6.51
C VAL A 61 4.39 8.44 5.30
N PRO A 62 3.87 8.49 4.06
CA PRO A 62 4.68 8.82 2.91
C PRO A 62 5.26 10.24 3.01
N SER A 63 6.56 10.36 2.77
CA SER A 63 7.26 11.63 2.67
C SER A 63 6.90 12.36 1.37
N LYS A 64 7.11 13.68 1.34
CA LYS A 64 6.96 14.45 0.10
C LYS A 64 8.11 14.10 -0.86
N PRO A 65 7.82 13.79 -2.14
CA PRO A 65 8.86 13.50 -3.12
C PRO A 65 9.76 14.72 -3.35
N VAL A 66 11.07 14.48 -3.45
CA VAL A 66 12.05 15.50 -3.87
C VAL A 66 12.49 15.28 -5.31
N SER A 67 13.16 16.26 -5.90
CA SER A 67 13.63 16.20 -7.29
C SER A 67 14.46 14.94 -7.54
N GLY A 68 14.16 14.22 -8.63
CA GLY A 68 14.84 12.99 -9.02
C GLY A 68 14.25 11.70 -8.42
N GLN A 69 13.34 11.78 -7.44
CA GLN A 69 12.62 10.61 -6.95
C GLN A 69 11.43 10.27 -7.86
N GLN A 70 11.15 8.97 -7.98
CA GLN A 70 9.88 8.50 -8.52
C GLN A 70 8.88 8.29 -7.39
N VAL A 71 7.60 8.13 -7.72
CA VAL A 71 6.55 7.87 -6.74
C VAL A 71 5.88 6.54 -7.08
N VAL A 72 5.81 5.64 -6.10
CA VAL A 72 5.11 4.36 -6.20
C VAL A 72 3.88 4.42 -5.33
N SER A 73 2.71 4.17 -5.92
CA SER A 73 1.44 4.19 -5.19
C SER A 73 1.04 2.78 -4.77
N VAL A 74 0.56 2.64 -3.54
CA VAL A 74 -0.06 1.40 -3.08
C VAL A 74 -1.36 1.19 -3.87
N PRO A 75 -1.65 -0.04 -4.33
CA PRO A 75 -2.91 -0.37 -4.99
C PRO A 75 -4.12 0.13 -4.19
N PRO A 76 -5.16 0.69 -4.83
CA PRO A 76 -6.29 1.30 -4.13
C PRO A 76 -6.94 0.38 -3.08
N LEU A 77 -7.17 -0.90 -3.41
CA LEU A 77 -7.78 -1.85 -2.48
C LEU A 77 -6.87 -2.14 -1.27
N ALA A 78 -5.56 -2.29 -1.48
CA ALA A 78 -4.62 -2.46 -0.39
C ALA A 78 -4.56 -1.22 0.52
N ALA A 79 -4.58 -0.02 -0.07
CA ALA A 79 -4.65 1.24 0.69
C ALA A 79 -5.95 1.35 1.52
N MET A 80 -7.09 0.91 0.99
CA MET A 80 -8.34 0.85 1.74
C MET A 80 -8.25 -0.09 2.94
N LYS A 81 -7.63 -1.26 2.78
CA LYS A 81 -7.42 -2.21 3.89
C LYS A 81 -6.46 -1.67 4.95
N LEU A 82 -5.38 -1.00 4.53
CA LEU A 82 -4.48 -0.28 5.44
C LEU A 82 -5.22 0.81 6.22
N ALA A 83 -6.17 1.51 5.60
CA ALA A 83 -7.00 2.49 6.28
C ALA A 83 -7.91 1.84 7.33
N VAL A 84 -8.50 0.66 7.07
CA VAL A 84 -9.24 -0.11 8.08
C VAL A 84 -8.33 -0.47 9.24
N TYR A 85 -7.16 -1.04 8.96
CA TYR A 85 -6.18 -1.42 9.97
C TYR A 85 -5.77 -0.23 10.86
N GLN A 86 -5.42 0.91 10.26
CA GLN A 86 -4.97 2.09 10.98
C GLN A 86 -6.11 2.72 11.80
N ALA A 87 -7.33 2.71 11.28
CA ALA A 87 -8.50 3.18 12.00
C ALA A 87 -8.84 2.29 13.20
N MET A 88 -8.78 0.96 13.05
CA MET A 88 -8.95 0.03 14.17
C MET A 88 -7.94 0.31 15.28
N ARG A 89 -6.66 0.51 14.94
CA ARG A 89 -5.61 0.86 15.91
C ARG A 89 -5.89 2.18 16.61
N THR A 90 -6.19 3.22 15.83
CA THR A 90 -6.44 4.58 16.33
C THR A 90 -7.65 4.64 17.26
N GLN A 91 -8.71 3.90 16.93
CA GLN A 91 -9.96 3.86 17.71
C GLN A 91 -9.96 2.78 18.80
N GLY A 92 -8.92 1.94 18.89
CA GLY A 92 -8.86 0.82 19.84
C GLY A 92 -9.90 -0.27 19.58
N ILE A 93 -10.35 -0.44 18.33
CA ILE A 93 -11.37 -1.43 17.94
C ILE A 93 -10.72 -2.78 17.69
N THR A 94 -11.26 -3.81 18.37
CA THR A 94 -10.82 -5.19 18.24
C THR A 94 -11.42 -5.89 17.02
N LEU A 95 -10.80 -7.01 16.60
CA LEU A 95 -11.35 -7.89 15.55
C LEU A 95 -12.79 -8.31 15.85
N ARG A 96 -13.07 -8.67 17.10
CA ARG A 96 -14.39 -9.09 17.56
C ARG A 96 -15.41 -7.97 17.39
N GLN A 97 -15.13 -6.79 17.93
CA GLN A 97 -16.04 -5.64 17.83
C GLN A 97 -16.33 -5.27 16.38
N LEU A 98 -15.31 -5.21 15.53
CA LEU A 98 -15.51 -4.93 14.12
C LEU A 98 -16.37 -6.03 13.48
N SER A 99 -16.06 -7.32 13.71
CA SER A 99 -16.85 -8.43 13.16
C SER A 99 -18.33 -8.40 13.57
N GLU A 100 -18.62 -8.03 14.83
CA GLU A 100 -19.98 -7.85 15.34
C GLU A 100 -20.69 -6.67 14.65
N GLN A 101 -19.99 -5.54 14.44
CA GLN A 101 -20.54 -4.36 13.77
C GLN A 101 -20.92 -4.60 12.30
N ILE A 102 -20.11 -5.35 11.55
CA ILE A 102 -20.39 -5.69 10.14
C ILE A 102 -21.20 -6.99 9.97
N GLY A 103 -21.50 -7.71 11.05
CA GLY A 103 -22.31 -8.92 11.01
C GLY A 103 -21.60 -10.11 10.36
N CYS A 104 -20.30 -10.26 10.59
CA CYS A 104 -19.50 -11.37 10.07
C CYS A 104 -18.66 -12.05 11.16
N ASN A 105 -17.83 -13.03 10.80
CA ASN A 105 -16.92 -13.68 11.75
C ASN A 105 -15.50 -13.07 11.72
N GLU A 106 -14.73 -13.27 12.79
CA GLU A 106 -13.36 -12.74 12.91
C GLU A 106 -12.42 -13.22 11.80
N ARG A 107 -12.61 -14.43 11.26
CA ARG A 107 -11.78 -14.96 10.16
C ARG A 107 -11.93 -14.11 8.89
N GLN A 108 -13.13 -13.62 8.62
CA GLN A 108 -13.37 -12.70 7.50
C GLN A 108 -12.67 -11.35 7.74
N ILE A 109 -12.70 -10.84 8.97
CA ILE A 109 -11.97 -9.61 9.32
C ILE A 109 -10.45 -9.78 9.17
N ARG A 110 -9.88 -10.90 9.66
CA ARG A 110 -8.44 -11.16 9.49
C ARG A 110 -8.02 -11.20 8.02
N ARG A 111 -8.83 -11.83 7.17
CA ARG A 111 -8.62 -11.83 5.71
C ARG A 111 -8.78 -10.46 5.07
N LEU A 112 -9.68 -9.63 5.61
CA LEU A 112 -9.82 -8.26 5.16
C LEU A 112 -8.59 -7.42 5.52
N LEU A 113 -8.02 -7.62 6.72
CA LEU A 113 -6.83 -6.90 7.19
C LEU A 113 -5.54 -7.39 6.53
N ASP A 114 -5.50 -8.64 6.06
CA ASP A 114 -4.45 -9.10 5.16
C ASP A 114 -4.57 -8.37 3.83
N ILE A 115 -3.63 -7.46 3.58
CA ILE A 115 -3.64 -6.60 2.39
C ILE A 115 -3.27 -7.33 1.10
N THR A 116 -2.68 -8.52 1.22
CA THR A 116 -2.32 -9.38 0.08
C THR A 116 -3.45 -10.31 -0.33
N TYR A 117 -4.43 -10.52 0.57
CA TYR A 117 -5.58 -11.36 0.30
C TYR A 117 -6.60 -10.67 -0.61
N GLU A 118 -7.23 -11.43 -1.52
CA GLU A 118 -8.30 -10.88 -2.35
C GLU A 118 -9.53 -10.52 -1.50
N SER A 119 -10.16 -9.38 -1.76
CA SER A 119 -11.37 -8.97 -1.04
C SER A 119 -12.29 -8.16 -1.92
N LYS A 120 -13.60 -8.31 -1.71
CA LYS A 120 -14.58 -7.47 -2.37
C LYS A 120 -14.50 -6.05 -1.82
N VAL A 121 -14.44 -5.06 -2.70
CA VAL A 121 -14.46 -3.63 -2.34
C VAL A 121 -15.60 -3.32 -1.37
N SER A 122 -16.80 -3.83 -1.64
CA SER A 122 -17.97 -3.63 -0.78
C SER A 122 -17.80 -4.12 0.66
N HIS A 123 -17.01 -5.17 0.89
CA HIS A 123 -16.71 -5.65 2.25
C HIS A 123 -15.77 -4.68 2.97
N VAL A 124 -14.76 -4.16 2.26
CA VAL A 124 -13.82 -3.18 2.81
C VAL A 124 -14.52 -1.85 3.09
N GLU A 125 -15.43 -1.41 2.21
CA GLU A 125 -16.28 -0.23 2.43
C GLU A 125 -17.20 -0.39 3.64
N ALA A 126 -17.80 -1.57 3.84
CA ALA A 126 -18.61 -1.85 5.02
C ALA A 126 -17.78 -1.74 6.32
N ALA A 127 -16.55 -2.26 6.32
CA ALA A 127 -15.63 -2.13 7.44
C ALA A 127 -15.24 -0.65 7.70
N LEU A 128 -14.93 0.11 6.64
CA LEU A 128 -14.64 1.54 6.76
C LEU A 128 -15.85 2.30 7.32
N SER A 129 -17.05 2.01 6.84
CA SER A 129 -18.29 2.64 7.30
C SER A 129 -18.56 2.36 8.78
N ALA A 130 -18.35 1.12 9.24
CA ALA A 130 -18.43 0.75 10.66
C ALA A 130 -17.44 1.54 11.54
N LEU A 131 -16.31 1.95 10.96
CA LEU A 131 -15.28 2.78 11.58
C LEU A 131 -15.51 4.29 11.38
N SER A 132 -16.71 4.70 10.91
CA SER A 132 -17.06 6.09 10.59
C SER A 132 -16.18 6.74 9.52
N LEU A 133 -15.70 5.94 8.57
CA LEU A 133 -14.91 6.36 7.42
C LEU A 133 -15.65 6.07 6.12
N ARG A 134 -15.29 6.81 5.06
CA ARG A 134 -15.79 6.58 3.70
C ARG A 134 -14.65 6.61 2.70
N VAL A 135 -14.80 5.85 1.63
CA VAL A 135 -13.92 5.93 0.46
C VAL A 135 -14.31 7.14 -0.37
N ALA A 136 -13.31 7.88 -0.84
CA ALA A 136 -13.45 8.88 -1.87
C ALA A 136 -12.46 8.53 -2.98
N VAL A 137 -12.89 8.61 -4.23
CA VAL A 137 -12.08 8.26 -5.40
C VAL A 137 -11.58 9.55 -6.05
N ASP A 138 -10.30 9.57 -6.37
CA ASP A 138 -9.66 10.56 -7.21
C ASP A 138 -8.95 9.83 -8.36
N VAL A 139 -8.93 10.44 -9.54
CA VAL A 139 -8.35 9.84 -10.76
C VAL A 139 -7.32 10.81 -11.30
N GLU A 140 -6.07 10.36 -11.33
CA GLU A 140 -4.93 11.18 -11.73
C GLU A 140 -4.31 10.67 -13.04
N PRO A 141 -3.77 11.57 -13.88
CA PRO A 141 -2.97 11.16 -15.03
C PRO A 141 -1.73 10.39 -14.57
N ILE A 142 -1.41 9.30 -15.27
CA ILE A 142 -0.11 8.62 -15.10
C ILE A 142 0.97 9.55 -15.69
N PRO A 143 2.00 9.95 -14.92
CA PRO A 143 3.04 10.84 -15.42
C PRO A 143 3.71 10.26 -16.67
N PHE A 144 3.90 11.08 -17.70
CA PHE A 144 4.48 10.65 -18.98
C PHE A 144 5.89 10.05 -18.85
N SER A 145 6.63 10.39 -17.78
CA SER A 145 7.93 9.77 -17.44
C SER A 145 7.82 8.30 -17.00
N ALA A 146 6.64 7.84 -16.55
CA ALA A 146 6.37 6.43 -16.30
C ALA A 146 5.95 5.68 -17.59
N LEU A 147 5.46 6.41 -18.61
CA LEU A 147 5.00 5.87 -19.90
C LEU A 147 6.07 5.90 -21.01
N ALA A 148 7.07 6.80 -20.93
CA ALA A 148 8.18 6.93 -21.89
C ALA A 148 9.11 5.70 -21.97
N PHE A 149 8.73 4.66 -21.26
CA PHE A 149 9.45 3.44 -21.04
C PHE A 149 8.66 2.21 -21.57
N VAL A 150 7.46 2.41 -22.14
CA VAL A 150 6.55 1.39 -22.68
C VAL A 150 6.62 1.34 -24.22
N SER A 151 7.77 1.67 -24.82
CA SER A 151 7.96 1.64 -26.28
C SER A 151 9.20 0.86 -26.67
#